data_AF-A0A1E1WSG2-F1
#
_entry.id   AF-A0A1E1WSG2-F1
#
_cell.length_a   1.000
_cell.length_b   1.000
_cell.length_c   1.000
_cell.angle_alpha   90.00
_cell.angle_beta   90.00
_cell.angle_gamma   90.00
#
_symmetry.space_group_name_H-M   'P 1'
#
loop_
_entity.id
_entity.type
_entity.pdbx_description
1 polymer ?
#
loop_
_entity_poly.entity_id
_entity_poly.type
_entity_poly.pdbx_seq_one_letter_code
_entity_poly.pdbx_strand_id
1 'polypeptide(L)'
;TYRGASGPLYDDMITCDQSGRLVAHTTKMYPTDDCTFFLVLARIMSGTLYAGQTVRVLGENYSTQDEEDSRIMNVGRLWIYEARYKVELNRVPAGCWALIEGIDQPIVKTCTLVAAEEDQ
;
A
#
# COMPACT_ATOMS: atom_id res chain seq x y z
N THR A 1 -12.06 -2.77 2.56
CA THR A 1 -13.02 -3.79 2.09
C THR A 1 -12.90 -3.94 0.59
N TYR A 2 -12.72 -5.17 0.09
CA TYR A 2 -12.66 -5.41 -1.36
C TYR A 2 -14.05 -5.26 -1.98
N ARG A 3 -14.16 -4.49 -3.07
CA ARG A 3 -15.43 -4.21 -3.76
C ARG A 3 -15.59 -4.97 -5.09
N GLY A 4 -14.54 -5.62 -5.59
CA GLY A 4 -14.59 -6.39 -6.83
C GLY A 4 -15.37 -7.69 -6.67
N ALA A 5 -16.00 -8.15 -7.76
CA ALA A 5 -16.82 -9.36 -7.74
C ALA A 5 -15.97 -10.65 -7.80
N SER A 6 -15.21 -10.82 -8.88
CA SER A 6 -14.31 -11.94 -9.15
C SER A 6 -13.28 -11.51 -10.19
N GLY A 7 -12.10 -12.12 -10.17
CA GLY A 7 -11.01 -11.79 -11.09
C GLY A 7 -9.66 -12.28 -10.57
N PRO A 8 -8.61 -12.19 -11.39
CA PRO A 8 -7.31 -12.76 -11.01
C PRO A 8 -6.70 -12.03 -9.80
N LEU A 9 -6.96 -10.72 -9.63
CA LEU A 9 -6.58 -9.97 -8.42
C LEU A 9 -7.23 -10.54 -7.13
N TYR A 10 -8.47 -11.02 -7.22
CA TYR A 10 -9.17 -11.63 -6.07
C TYR A 10 -8.53 -12.97 -5.69
N ASP A 11 -8.21 -13.80 -6.70
CA ASP A 11 -7.54 -15.09 -6.49
C ASP A 11 -6.13 -14.89 -5.89
N ASP A 12 -5.37 -13.90 -6.39
CA ASP A 12 -4.06 -13.51 -5.88
C ASP A 12 -4.11 -13.06 -4.40
N MET A 13 -5.18 -12.35 -4.00
CA MET A 13 -5.38 -11.91 -2.61
C MET A 13 -5.87 -13.03 -1.69
N ILE A 14 -6.71 -13.94 -2.15
CA ILE A 14 -7.16 -15.08 -1.35
C ILE A 14 -6.02 -16.05 -1.09
N THR A 15 -5.23 -16.32 -2.12
CA THR A 15 -4.07 -17.20 -2.01
C THR A 15 -2.91 -16.54 -1.26
N CYS A 16 -2.97 -15.22 -1.04
CA CYS A 16 -1.91 -14.43 -0.40
C CYS A 16 -0.58 -14.63 -1.13
N ASP A 17 -0.63 -14.68 -2.47
CA ASP A 17 0.54 -14.97 -3.28
C ASP A 17 1.56 -13.83 -3.23
N GLN A 18 2.83 -14.17 -3.00
CA GLN A 18 3.93 -13.21 -2.94
C GLN A 18 4.40 -12.78 -4.33
N SER A 19 4.22 -13.65 -5.34
CA SER A 19 4.51 -13.37 -6.74
C SER A 19 3.36 -12.73 -7.52
N GLY A 20 2.19 -12.61 -6.89
CA GLY A 20 1.01 -12.03 -7.48
C GLY A 20 1.09 -10.51 -7.62
N ARG A 21 -0.03 -9.93 -8.04
CA ARG A 21 -0.19 -8.48 -8.16
C ARG A 21 -0.10 -7.81 -6.80
N LEU A 22 0.64 -6.69 -6.74
CA LEU A 22 0.76 -5.94 -5.50
C LEU A 22 -0.61 -5.33 -5.14
N VAL A 23 -1.13 -5.75 -3.98
CA VAL A 23 -2.29 -5.13 -3.35
C VAL A 23 -1.99 -4.96 -1.87
N ALA A 24 -2.07 -3.72 -1.37
CA ALA A 24 -1.97 -3.44 0.05
C ALA A 24 -3.09 -2.50 0.51
N HIS A 25 -3.56 -2.68 1.75
CA HIS A 25 -4.59 -1.83 2.33
C HIS A 25 -4.04 -1.07 3.52
N THR A 26 -4.23 0.25 3.52
CA THR A 26 -3.79 1.12 4.60
C THR A 26 -4.89 1.31 5.63
N THR A 27 -4.51 1.33 6.90
CA THR A 27 -5.46 1.43 8.01
C THR A 27 -5.17 2.60 8.94
N LYS A 28 -3.90 2.99 9.09
CA LYS A 28 -3.51 4.00 10.06
C LYS A 28 -2.28 4.77 9.60
N MET A 29 -2.21 6.03 10.00
CA MET A 29 -1.06 6.89 9.80
C MET A 29 -0.42 7.20 11.16
N TYR A 30 0.90 7.09 11.24
CA TYR A 30 1.70 7.40 12.42
C TYR A 30 2.54 8.63 12.14
N PRO A 31 2.45 9.71 12.94
CA PRO A 31 3.34 10.84 12.78
C PRO A 31 4.78 10.41 13.09
N THR A 32 5.73 11.02 12.40
CA THR A 32 7.13 10.97 12.81
C THR A 32 7.38 11.84 14.04
N ASP A 33 8.49 11.60 14.74
CA ASP A 33 8.81 12.32 15.99
C ASP A 33 9.04 13.82 15.76
N ASP A 34 9.47 14.19 14.55
CA ASP A 34 9.64 15.57 14.08
C ASP A 34 8.36 16.16 13.47
N CYS A 35 7.26 15.40 13.40
CA CYS A 35 5.96 15.80 12.86
C CYS A 35 6.01 16.35 11.43
N THR A 36 7.00 15.94 10.62
CA THR A 36 7.17 16.44 9.26
C THR A 36 6.34 15.68 8.24
N PHE A 37 6.15 14.37 8.44
CA PHE A 37 5.35 13.51 7.58
C PHE A 37 4.72 12.36 8.36
N PHE A 38 3.86 11.61 7.70
CA PHE A 38 3.24 10.42 8.27
C PHE A 38 3.80 9.15 7.66
N LEU A 39 4.01 8.16 8.54
CA LEU A 39 4.28 6.78 8.17
C LEU A 39 2.95 6.04 8.06
N VAL A 40 2.72 5.43 6.90
CA VAL A 40 1.47 4.77 6.59
C VAL A 40 1.58 3.29 6.91
N LEU A 41 0.75 2.82 7.86
CA LEU A 41 0.63 1.41 8.19
C LEU A 41 -0.28 0.72 7.19
N ALA A 42 0.28 -0.26 6.49
CA ALA A 42 -0.42 -1.06 5.51
C ALA A 42 -0.24 -2.56 5.79
N ARG A 43 -1.27 -3.33 5.44
CA ARG A 43 -1.15 -4.78 5.30
C ARG A 43 -1.04 -5.11 3.82
N ILE A 44 -0.01 -5.87 3.44
CA ILE A 44 0.11 -6.39 2.08
C ILE A 44 -0.80 -7.62 1.97
N MET A 45 -1.78 -7.54 1.08
CA MET A 45 -2.75 -8.59 0.82
C MET A 45 -2.23 -9.56 -0.23
N SER A 46 -1.54 -9.05 -1.25
CA SER A 46 -0.92 -9.83 -2.32
C SER A 46 0.30 -9.10 -2.89
N GLY A 47 1.19 -9.86 -3.54
CA GLY A 47 2.43 -9.39 -4.12
C GLY A 47 3.51 -9.07 -3.09
N THR A 48 4.54 -8.35 -3.55
CA THR A 48 5.66 -7.90 -2.72
C THR A 48 5.88 -6.42 -2.94
N LEU A 49 5.92 -5.64 -1.85
CA LEU A 49 6.19 -4.21 -1.90
C LEU A 49 7.70 -3.98 -1.79
N TYR A 50 8.26 -3.16 -2.68
CA TYR A 50 9.68 -2.80 -2.68
C TYR A 50 9.89 -1.33 -2.30
N ALA A 51 10.98 -1.05 -1.59
CA ALA A 51 11.43 0.32 -1.33
C ALA A 51 11.83 0.98 -2.66
N GLY A 52 11.44 2.24 -2.88
CA GLY A 52 11.63 2.95 -4.14
C GLY A 52 10.64 2.60 -5.26
N GLN A 53 9.72 1.65 -5.05
CA GLN A 53 8.75 1.26 -6.07
C GLN A 53 7.69 2.33 -6.29
N THR A 54 7.33 2.57 -7.56
CA THR A 54 6.19 3.42 -7.92
C THR A 54 4.89 2.64 -7.74
N VAL A 55 3.96 3.20 -6.98
CA VAL A 55 2.66 2.60 -6.67
C VAL A 55 1.53 3.59 -6.97
N ARG A 56 0.37 3.07 -7.34
CA ARG A 56 -0.85 3.86 -7.48
C ARG A 56 -1.64 3.76 -6.18
N VAL A 57 -1.85 4.91 -5.55
CA VAL A 57 -2.66 5.08 -4.35
C VAL A 57 -4.08 5.36 -4.77
N LEU A 58 -5.00 4.48 -4.40
CA LEU A 58 -6.44 4.59 -4.65
C LEU A 58 -7.12 5.10 -3.38
N GLY A 59 -7.71 6.28 -3.45
CA GLY A 59 -8.47 6.88 -2.36
C GLY A 59 -9.83 6.21 -2.12
N GLU A 60 -10.62 6.78 -1.22
CA GLU A 60 -11.91 6.20 -0.80
C GLU A 60 -13.02 6.39 -1.85
N ASN A 61 -12.90 7.45 -2.66
CA ASN A 61 -13.85 7.81 -3.72
C ASN A 61 -13.46 7.23 -5.08
N TYR A 62 -12.31 6.56 -5.18
CA TYR A 62 -11.89 5.92 -6.41
C TYR A 62 -12.94 4.93 -6.92
N SER A 63 -13.21 5.00 -8.23
CA SER A 63 -14.02 4.02 -8.94
C SER A 63 -13.40 3.74 -10.31
N THR A 64 -13.72 2.59 -10.92
CA THR A 64 -13.23 2.28 -12.27
C THR A 64 -13.81 3.19 -13.36
N GLN A 65 -14.84 3.97 -13.05
CA GLN A 65 -15.41 4.97 -13.96
C GLN A 65 -14.84 6.37 -13.74
N ASP A 66 -14.21 6.59 -12.58
CA ASP A 66 -13.70 7.87 -12.14
C ASP A 66 -12.39 7.69 -11.37
N GLU A 67 -11.29 7.96 -12.06
CA GLU A 67 -9.93 7.82 -11.57
C GLU A 67 -9.39 9.09 -10.89
N GLU A 68 -10.21 10.13 -10.69
CA GLU A 68 -9.78 11.40 -10.12
C GLU A 68 -9.15 11.24 -8.73
N ASP A 69 -9.65 10.28 -7.94
CA ASP A 69 -9.15 9.93 -6.60
C ASP A 69 -8.07 8.83 -6.64
N SER A 70 -7.24 8.84 -7.69
CA SER A 70 -6.01 8.05 -7.78
C SER A 70 -4.79 8.95 -7.93
N ARG A 71 -3.69 8.58 -7.28
CA ARG A 71 -2.40 9.29 -7.39
C ARG A 71 -1.26 8.30 -7.48
N ILE A 72 -0.34 8.55 -8.41
CA ILE A 72 0.90 7.78 -8.50
C ILE A 72 1.89 8.40 -7.52
N MET A 73 2.41 7.57 -6.61
CA MET A 73 3.37 7.96 -5.59
C MET A 73 4.55 7.00 -5.61
N ASN A 74 5.73 7.49 -5.20
CA ASN A 74 6.89 6.63 -5.01
C ASN A 74 6.99 6.23 -3.54
N VAL A 75 7.13 4.93 -3.30
CA VAL A 75 7.48 4.39 -1.99
C VAL A 75 8.88 4.88 -1.64
N GLY A 76 9.01 5.54 -0.49
CA GLY A 76 10.31 5.88 0.09
C GLY A 76 10.94 4.65 0.72
N ARG A 77 11.06 4.66 2.04
CA ARG A 77 11.54 3.51 2.82
C ARG A 77 10.39 2.68 3.39
N LEU A 78 10.71 1.44 3.73
CA LEU A 78 9.81 0.47 4.34
C LEU A 78 10.34 0.05 5.71
N TRP A 79 9.45 -0.12 6.68
CA TRP A 79 9.81 -0.63 8.00
C TRP A 79 8.84 -1.67 8.53
N ILE A 80 9.36 -2.60 9.33
CA ILE A 80 8.56 -3.35 10.31
C ILE A 80 8.52 -2.57 11.62
N TYR A 81 7.32 -2.43 12.18
CA TYR A 81 7.09 -1.67 13.40
C TYR A 81 7.08 -2.58 14.64
N GLU A 82 8.07 -2.41 15.51
CA GLU A 82 8.23 -3.15 16.77
C GLU A 82 7.92 -2.27 17.99
N ALA A 83 6.95 -1.35 17.82
CA ALA A 83 6.50 -0.34 18.78
C ALA A 83 7.56 0.70 19.19
N ARG A 84 8.68 0.29 19.81
CA ARG A 84 9.73 1.20 20.28
C ARG A 84 10.81 1.47 19.25
N TYR A 85 10.99 0.55 18.32
CA TYR A 85 11.97 0.67 17.24
C TYR A 85 11.35 0.19 15.93
N LYS A 86 12.02 0.54 14.84
CA LYS A 86 11.60 0.25 13.47
C LYS A 86 12.76 -0.45 12.78
N VAL A 87 12.48 -1.55 12.09
CA VAL A 87 13.50 -2.27 11.31
C VAL A 87 13.30 -1.94 9.84
N GLU A 88 14.28 -1.31 9.23
CA GLU A 88 14.24 -0.95 7.81
C GLU A 88 14.40 -2.18 6.92
N LEU A 89 13.60 -2.25 5.85
CA LEU A 89 13.60 -3.34 4.90
C LEU A 89 13.64 -2.82 3.45
N ASN A 90 14.22 -3.64 2.57
CA ASN A 90 14.20 -3.37 1.13
C ASN A 90 12.90 -3.83 0.46
N ARG A 91 12.24 -4.86 1.03
CA ARG A 91 11.00 -5.42 0.51
C ARG A 91 10.18 -6.05 1.63
N VAL A 92 8.86 -6.10 1.47
CA VAL A 92 8.00 -6.86 2.39
C VAL A 92 6.86 -7.59 1.64
N PRO A 93 6.72 -8.91 1.85
CA PRO A 93 5.83 -9.78 1.06
C PRO A 93 4.38 -9.75 1.56
N ALA A 94 3.51 -10.41 0.80
CA ALA A 94 2.11 -10.65 1.15
C ALA A 94 1.95 -11.29 2.54
N GLY A 95 0.90 -10.86 3.25
CA GLY A 95 0.54 -11.31 4.59
C GLY A 95 1.12 -10.43 5.71
N CYS A 96 2.20 -9.69 5.44
CA CYS A 96 2.88 -8.87 6.43
C CYS A 96 2.26 -7.47 6.59
N TRP A 97 2.59 -6.84 7.72
CA TRP A 97 2.33 -5.43 7.98
C TRP A 97 3.61 -4.63 7.81
N ALA A 98 3.50 -3.45 7.21
CA ALA A 98 4.62 -2.56 6.97
C ALA A 98 4.24 -1.10 7.20
N LEU A 99 5.20 -0.31 7.69
CA LEU A 99 5.17 1.14 7.62
C LEU A 99 5.82 1.59 6.31
N ILE A 100 5.17 2.53 5.64
CA ILE A 100 5.56 3.04 4.33
C ILE A 100 5.73 4.56 4.44
N GLU A 101 6.86 5.07 3.94
CA GLU A 101 7.11 6.52 3.81
C GLU A 101 6.84 6.99 2.38
N GLY A 102 6.45 8.26 2.24
CA GLY A 102 6.37 8.95 0.95
C GLY A 102 5.02 8.82 0.23
N ILE A 103 4.05 8.15 0.83
CA ILE A 103 2.71 7.92 0.24
C ILE A 103 1.58 8.59 1.03
N ASP A 104 1.88 9.43 2.01
CA ASP A 104 0.94 10.01 2.96
C ASP A 104 0.11 11.17 2.38
N GLN A 105 0.67 11.95 1.45
CA GLN A 105 0.01 13.14 0.89
C GLN A 105 -1.43 12.90 0.38
N PRO A 106 -1.75 11.86 -0.42
CA PRO A 106 -3.11 11.63 -0.90
C PRO A 106 -4.03 10.92 0.12
N ILE A 107 -3.53 10.49 1.29
CA ILE A 107 -4.28 9.63 2.21
C ILE A 107 -4.90 10.45 3.33
N VAL A 108 -6.24 10.43 3.41
CA VAL A 108 -6.97 11.08 4.51
C VAL A 108 -7.35 10.08 5.61
N LYS A 109 -7.88 8.90 5.24
CA LYS A 109 -8.32 7.87 6.20
C LYS A 109 -7.80 6.50 5.82
N THR A 110 -8.33 5.96 4.71
CA THR A 110 -7.95 4.66 4.19
C THR A 110 -7.67 4.78 2.70
N CYS A 111 -6.79 3.92 2.19
CA CYS A 111 -6.51 3.83 0.77
C CYS A 111 -6.12 2.39 0.41
N THR A 112 -6.08 2.11 -0.89
CA THR A 112 -5.56 0.85 -1.42
C THR A 112 -4.38 1.14 -2.31
N LEU A 113 -3.27 0.44 -2.10
CA LEU A 113 -2.08 0.54 -2.92
C LEU A 113 -2.11 -0.59 -3.94
N VAL A 114 -1.88 -0.24 -5.21
CA VAL A 114 -1.72 -1.18 -6.32
C VAL A 114 -0.45 -0.85 -7.10
N ALA A 115 0.05 -1.80 -7.89
CA ALA A 115 1.16 -1.52 -8.81
C ALA A 115 0.76 -0.43 -9.82
N ALA A 116 1.68 0.48 -10.14
CA ALA A 116 1.41 1.58 -11.07
C ALA A 116 1.35 1.13 -12.54
N GLU A 117 1.89 -0.04 -12.88
CA GLU A 117 2.05 -0.51 -14.26
C GLU A 117 0.88 -1.37 -14.79
N GLU A 118 -0.19 -1.55 -14.02
CA GLU A 118 -1.32 -2.41 -14.41
C GLU A 118 -2.47 -1.68 -15.13
N ASP A 119 -2.16 -0.97 -16.21
CA ASP A 119 -3.15 -0.49 -17.18
C ASP A 119 -3.02 -1.25 -18.52
N GLN A 120 -3.27 -2.58 -18.48
CA GLN A 120 -3.53 -3.42 -19.65
C GLN A 120 -4.79 -4.26 -19.49
#